data_AF-A0A964QCQ8-F1
#
_entry.id   AF-A0A964QCQ8-F1
#
_cell.length_a   1.000
_cell.length_b   1.000
_cell.length_c   1.000
_cell.angle_alpha   90.00
_cell.angle_beta   90.00
_cell.angle_gamma   90.00
#
_symmetry.space_group_name_H-M   'P 1'
#
loop_
_entity.id
_entity.type
_entity.pdbx_description
1 polymer ?
#
loop_
_entity_poly.entity_id
_entity_poly.type
_entity_poly.pdbx_seq_one_letter_code
_entity_poly.pdbx_strand_id
1 'polypeptide(L)'
;MERELPHRLKSPTNMVWAPRPGWATVRLVGTCADRTLRRGQIVYHNPSEDYDVPGQGDGMPSGSMVIVLAEAARLVEDDFHLVPEHAIVAVGEQLP
;
A
#
# COMPACT_ATOMS: atom_id res chain seq x y z
N MET A 1 2.98 -36.06 14.52
CA MET A 1 2.79 -35.33 13.25
C MET A 1 2.81 -33.86 13.60
N GLU A 2 4.00 -33.28 13.68
CA GLU A 2 4.20 -31.89 14.09
C GLU A 2 3.84 -30.99 12.90
N ARG A 3 2.89 -30.07 13.12
CA ARG A 3 2.51 -29.09 12.11
C ARG A 3 3.61 -28.03 12.05
N GLU A 4 4.38 -28.02 10.96
CA GLU A 4 5.29 -26.92 10.64
C GLU A 4 4.47 -25.63 10.54
N LEU A 5 4.71 -24.69 11.46
CA LEU A 5 4.18 -23.35 11.37
C LEU A 5 4.84 -22.65 10.17
N PRO A 6 4.06 -21.98 9.30
CA PRO A 6 4.63 -21.26 8.17
C PRO A 6 5.64 -20.24 8.69
N HIS A 7 6.85 -20.26 8.11
CA HIS A 7 7.92 -19.33 8.45
C HIS A 7 7.38 -17.90 8.32
N ARG A 8 7.10 -17.24 9.46
CA ARG A 8 6.86 -15.80 9.47
C ARG A 8 8.12 -15.15 8.93
N LEU A 9 8.01 -14.58 7.73
CA LEU A 9 9.02 -13.70 7.16
C LEU A 9 9.39 -12.69 8.24
N LYS A 10 10.66 -12.71 8.68
CA LYS A 10 11.18 -11.73 9.63
C LYS A 10 11.07 -10.36 8.97
N SER A 11 10.14 -9.54 9.43
CA SER A 11 10.05 -8.13 9.02
C SER A 11 11.40 -7.47 9.32
N PRO A 12 12.05 -6.82 8.34
CA PRO A 12 13.32 -6.16 8.57
C PRO A 12 13.18 -5.12 9.67
N THR A 13 13.97 -5.27 10.74
CA THR A 13 14.01 -4.43 11.94
C THR A 13 14.38 -2.95 11.65
N ASN A 14 14.70 -2.61 10.40
CA ASN A 14 15.02 -1.27 9.92
C ASN A 14 13.88 -0.56 9.18
N MET A 15 12.62 -1.02 9.33
CA MET A 15 11.45 -0.25 8.90
C MET A 15 11.22 0.93 9.87
N VAL A 16 12.14 1.90 9.85
CA VAL A 16 11.87 3.23 10.41
C VAL A 16 10.67 3.76 9.65
N TRP A 17 9.62 4.14 10.38
CA TRP A 17 8.33 4.69 9.94
C TRP A 17 8.45 6.03 9.19
N ALA A 18 9.54 6.27 8.47
CA ALA A 18 9.69 7.42 7.59
C ALA A 18 9.20 6.98 6.20
N PRO A 19 8.00 7.39 5.74
CA PRO A 19 7.59 7.15 4.37
C PRO A 19 8.64 7.80 3.46
N ARG A 20 9.37 6.98 2.70
CA ARG A 20 10.34 7.47 1.72
C ARG A 20 9.56 8.00 0.51
N PRO A 21 10.11 8.96 -0.26
CA PRO A 21 9.54 9.29 -1.56
C PRO A 21 9.36 8.00 -2.37
N GLY A 22 8.24 7.87 -3.09
CA GLY A 22 7.91 6.64 -3.80
C GLY A 22 6.95 5.70 -3.07
N TRP A 23 6.39 6.11 -1.93
CA TRP A 23 5.59 5.23 -1.06
C TRP A 23 4.29 5.85 -0.59
N ALA A 24 3.28 5.00 -0.45
CA ALA A 24 2.03 5.31 0.21
C ALA A 24 1.80 4.41 1.43
N THR A 25 1.26 5.02 2.48
CA THR A 25 0.62 4.29 3.59
C THR A 25 -0.83 4.02 3.21
N VAL A 26 -1.19 2.75 3.13
CA VAL A 26 -2.50 2.27 2.69
C VAL A 26 -3.15 1.49 3.83
N ARG A 27 -4.37 1.87 4.22
CA ARG A 27 -5.23 1.03 5.05
C ARG A 27 -5.95 0.05 4.13
N LEU A 28 -5.76 -1.25 4.33
CA LEU A 28 -6.39 -2.24 3.47
C LEU A 28 -7.79 -2.58 3.97
N VAL A 29 -8.79 -2.40 3.12
CA VAL A 29 -10.22 -2.41 3.49
C VAL A 29 -11.02 -3.52 2.82
N GLY A 30 -10.38 -4.34 1.97
CA GLY A 30 -11.03 -5.48 1.35
C GLY A 30 -10.14 -6.25 0.37
N THR A 31 -10.71 -7.29 -0.21
CA THR A 31 -10.10 -8.12 -1.24
C THR A 31 -10.68 -7.79 -2.61
N CYS A 32 -9.90 -8.07 -3.66
CA CYS A 32 -10.41 -8.08 -5.03
C CYS A 32 -10.83 -9.50 -5.43
N ALA A 33 -11.52 -9.62 -6.56
CA ALA A 33 -11.82 -10.93 -7.16
C ALA A 33 -10.51 -11.66 -7.54
N ASP A 34 -9.53 -10.91 -8.03
CA ASP A 34 -8.16 -11.39 -8.20
C ASP A 34 -7.41 -11.37 -6.86
N ARG A 35 -6.85 -12.52 -6.46
CA ARG A 35 -6.10 -12.68 -5.20
C ARG A 35 -4.73 -11.99 -5.22
N THR A 36 -4.23 -11.64 -6.40
CA THR A 36 -2.99 -10.84 -6.55
C THR A 36 -3.23 -9.36 -6.26
N LEU A 37 -4.50 -8.94 -6.10
CA LEU A 37 -4.89 -7.57 -5.86
C LEU A 37 -5.60 -7.39 -4.52
N ARG A 38 -5.39 -6.23 -3.90
CA ARG A 38 -6.09 -5.83 -2.67
C ARG A 38 -6.66 -4.43 -2.81
N ARG A 39 -7.76 -4.19 -2.11
CA ARG A 39 -8.41 -2.89 -2.05
C ARG A 39 -7.96 -2.16 -0.79
N GLY A 40 -7.63 -0.89 -0.94
CA GLY A 40 -7.19 -0.03 0.16
C GLY A 40 -7.70 1.39 0.05
N GLN A 41 -7.37 2.15 1.08
CA GLN A 41 -7.57 3.59 1.16
C GLN A 41 -6.23 4.24 1.47
N ILE A 42 -5.89 5.30 0.75
CA ILE A 42 -4.69 6.09 1.02
C ILE A 42 -4.86 6.79 2.36
N VAL A 43 -3.90 6.61 3.25
CA VAL A 43 -3.81 7.34 4.51
C VAL A 43 -2.88 8.51 4.32
N TYR A 44 -1.71 8.23 3.74
CA TYR A 44 -0.68 9.20 3.46
C TYR A 44 0.08 8.77 2.21
N HIS A 45 0.52 9.74 1.42
CA HIS A 45 1.33 9.51 0.22
C HIS A 45 2.53 10.44 0.24
N ASN A 46 3.72 9.88 0.06
CA ASN A 46 4.96 10.62 -0.15
C ASN A 46 5.40 10.43 -1.61
N PRO A 47 4.94 11.29 -2.54
CA PRO A 47 5.22 11.15 -3.96
C PRO A 47 6.73 11.08 -4.24
N SER A 48 7.16 10.19 -5.13
CA SER A 48 8.49 10.26 -5.74
C SER A 48 8.63 11.51 -6.60
N GLU A 49 9.86 11.95 -6.85
CA GLU A 49 10.15 13.04 -7.78
C GLU A 49 9.70 12.72 -9.21
N ASP A 50 9.63 11.43 -9.54
CA ASP A 50 9.18 10.89 -10.83
C ASP A 50 7.69 10.51 -10.85
N TYR A 51 6.91 10.92 -9.83
CA TYR A 51 5.50 10.56 -9.73
C TYR A 51 4.66 11.34 -10.77
N ASP A 52 4.56 10.77 -11.96
CA ASP A 52 3.84 11.36 -13.10
C ASP A 52 2.53 10.59 -13.34
N VAL A 53 1.48 10.96 -12.59
CA VAL A 53 0.11 10.50 -12.86
C VAL A 53 -0.64 11.60 -13.60
N PRO A 54 -1.04 11.38 -14.87
CA PRO A 54 -1.77 12.39 -15.64
C PRO A 54 -3.06 12.83 -14.92
N GLY A 55 -3.13 14.09 -14.51
CA GLY A 55 -4.29 14.69 -13.85
C GLY A 55 -4.24 14.77 -12.31
N GLN A 56 -3.17 14.29 -11.66
CA GLN A 56 -2.96 14.45 -10.20
C GLN A 56 -1.68 15.25 -9.93
N GLY A 57 -1.82 16.57 -9.77
CA GLY A 57 -0.68 17.50 -9.62
C GLY A 57 0.14 17.38 -8.33
N ASP A 58 -0.36 16.71 -7.29
CA ASP A 58 0.26 16.68 -5.95
C ASP A 58 0.30 15.27 -5.31
N GLY A 59 0.11 14.21 -6.10
CA GLY A 59 0.05 12.83 -5.61
C GLY A 59 -1.37 12.33 -5.29
N MET A 60 -1.47 11.15 -4.66
CA MET A 60 -2.76 10.57 -4.26
C MET A 60 -3.33 11.22 -2.99
N PRO A 61 -4.55 11.78 -3.04
CA PRO A 61 -5.19 12.35 -1.87
C PRO A 61 -5.43 11.31 -0.78
N SER A 62 -5.26 11.72 0.48
CA SER A 62 -5.73 10.93 1.62
C SER A 62 -7.23 10.66 1.49
N GLY A 63 -7.65 9.45 1.84
CA GLY A 63 -9.02 8.98 1.68
C GLY A 63 -9.36 8.39 0.30
N SER A 64 -8.49 8.55 -0.70
CA SER A 64 -8.70 7.97 -2.04
C SER A 64 -8.69 6.45 -1.99
N MET A 65 -9.64 5.83 -2.70
CA MET A 65 -9.67 4.39 -2.86
C MET A 65 -8.58 3.93 -3.84
N VAL A 66 -7.90 2.84 -3.53
CA VAL A 66 -6.84 2.29 -4.39
C VAL A 66 -6.94 0.78 -4.54
N ILE A 67 -6.44 0.29 -5.67
CA ILE A 67 -6.15 -1.13 -5.89
C ILE A 67 -4.63 -1.29 -5.92
N VAL A 68 -4.12 -2.24 -5.14
CA VAL A 68 -2.69 -2.47 -4.97
C VAL A 68 -2.32 -3.93 -5.23
N LEU A 69 -1.08 -4.16 -5.65
CA LEU A 69 -0.51 -5.51 -5.71
C LEU A 69 -0.36 -6.07 -4.28
N ALA A 70 -0.94 -7.25 -4.04
CA ALA A 70 -0.99 -7.87 -2.73
C ALA A 70 0.42 -8.21 -2.19
N GLU A 71 1.34 -8.60 -3.08
CA GLU A 71 2.71 -8.98 -2.73
C GLU A 71 3.61 -7.80 -2.34
N ALA A 72 3.26 -6.60 -2.80
CA ALA A 72 4.01 -5.37 -2.53
C ALA A 72 3.57 -4.70 -1.23
N ALA A 73 2.40 -5.04 -0.70
CA ALA A 73 1.85 -4.47 0.52
C ALA A 73 2.56 -5.04 1.76
N ARG A 74 3.32 -4.20 2.48
CA ARG A 74 4.05 -4.57 3.69
C ARG A 74 3.34 -4.05 4.93
N LEU A 75 2.84 -4.96 5.75
CA LEU A 75 2.23 -4.62 7.03
C LEU A 75 3.24 -3.86 7.91
N VAL A 76 2.84 -2.70 8.40
CA VAL A 76 3.60 -1.88 9.36
C VAL A 76 2.96 -1.98 10.74
N GLU A 77 1.68 -1.62 10.85
CA GLU A 77 0.93 -1.57 12.11
C GLU A 77 -0.56 -1.78 11.84
N ASP A 78 -1.23 -2.59 12.64
CA ASP A 78 -2.66 -2.93 12.51
C ASP A 78 -3.08 -3.31 11.08
N ASP A 79 -3.82 -2.42 10.40
CA ASP A 79 -4.29 -2.57 9.03
C ASP A 79 -3.50 -1.70 8.03
N PHE A 80 -2.49 -0.96 8.50
CA PHE A 80 -1.67 -0.06 7.70
C PHE A 80 -0.52 -0.78 7.03
N HIS A 81 -0.43 -0.60 5.73
CA HIS A 81 0.58 -1.21 4.89
C HIS A 81 1.35 -0.14 4.14
N LEU A 82 2.67 -0.30 4.06
CA LEU A 82 3.49 0.45 3.13
C LEU A 82 3.41 -0.20 1.76
N VAL A 83 3.10 0.61 0.76
CA VAL A 83 2.95 0.20 -0.64
C VAL A 83 3.80 1.13 -1.51
N PRO A 84 4.69 0.62 -2.36
CA PRO A 84 5.42 1.46 -3.28
C PRO A 84 4.48 1.95 -4.39
N GLU A 85 4.70 3.16 -4.90
CA GLU A 85 3.84 3.81 -5.91
C GLU A 85 3.56 2.94 -7.13
N HIS A 86 4.60 2.29 -7.66
CA HIS A 86 4.47 1.43 -8.85
C HIS A 86 3.59 0.19 -8.61
N ALA A 87 3.30 -0.16 -7.36
CA ALA A 87 2.41 -1.26 -7.01
C ALA A 87 0.95 -0.82 -6.82
N ILE A 88 0.66 0.46 -6.98
CA ILE A 88 -0.70 1.02 -7.00
C ILE A 88 -1.16 1.02 -8.45
N VAL A 89 -2.09 0.12 -8.79
CA VAL A 89 -2.48 -0.15 -10.17
C VAL A 89 -3.75 0.60 -10.59
N ALA A 90 -4.50 1.12 -9.62
CA ALA A 90 -5.65 1.99 -9.88
C ALA A 90 -5.89 2.92 -8.69
N VAL A 91 -6.29 4.15 -9.00
CA VAL A 91 -6.73 5.18 -8.05
C VAL A 91 -8.18 5.52 -8.38
N GLY A 92 -9.04 5.47 -7.37
CA GLY A 92 -10.45 5.84 -7.45
C GLY A 92 -10.72 7.12 -6.64
N GLU A 93 -12.00 7.48 -6.58
CA GLU A 93 -12.44 8.68 -5.88
C GLU A 93 -12.22 8.59 -4.37
N GLN A 94 -12.12 9.76 -3.74
CA GLN A 94 -12.17 9.91 -2.29
C GLN A 94 -13.60 9.63 -1.83
N LEU A 95 -13.74 8.71 -0.87
CA LEU A 95 -15.03 8.49 -0.24
C LEU A 95 -15.35 9.65 0.72
N PRO A 96 -16.62 10.10 0.77
CA PRO A 96 -17.07 11.16 1.68
C PRO A 96 -17.00 10.74 3.16
#